data_AF-A0A9R1QS33-F1
#
_entry.id   AF-A0A9R1QS33-F1
#
_cell.length_a   1.000
_cell.length_b   1.000
_cell.length_c   1.000
_cell.angle_alpha   90.00
_cell.angle_beta   90.00
_cell.angle_gamma   90.00
#
_symmetry.space_group_name_H-M   'P 1'
#
loop_
_entity.id
_entity.type
_entity.pdbx_description
1 polymer ?
#
loop_
_entity_poly.entity_id
_entity_poly.type
_entity_poly.pdbx_seq_one_letter_code
_entity_poly.pdbx_strand_id
1 'polypeptide(L)'
;MDRKIKMLIYVVAAQWFINMITLVVQSRKRKRREAITYAPIDERDRMRRGYFDNKIWKNDTTCVNMLRLRREPFFRFCQLFRDRNLLNDTIHLTVEQQLAMFLHTVGHNIRNRVIGANFGRSGEVVSHYFKRVLHAIGELRDDLIRKPSLETQTKIEGNYRWDPYFKVCETE
;
A
#
# COMPACT_ATOMS: atom_id res chain seq x y z
N MET A 1 -0.45 -70.42 35.99
CA MET A 1 0.23 -69.38 35.19
C MET A 1 1.10 -68.56 36.12
N ASP A 2 2.42 -68.63 35.95
CA ASP A 2 3.38 -68.13 36.93
C ASP A 2 3.31 -66.60 37.09
N ARG A 3 3.43 -66.09 38.32
CA ARG A 3 3.31 -64.64 38.64
C ARG A 3 4.34 -63.82 37.86
N LYS A 4 5.49 -64.43 37.56
CA LYS A 4 6.56 -63.90 36.71
C LYS A 4 6.12 -63.71 35.25
N ILE A 5 5.34 -64.63 34.69
CA ILE A 5 4.87 -64.57 33.29
C ILE A 5 3.85 -63.43 33.13
N LYS A 6 2.94 -63.25 34.10
CA LYS A 6 2.00 -62.12 34.09
C LYS A 6 2.72 -60.78 34.14
N MET A 7 3.72 -60.65 35.03
CA MET A 7 4.55 -59.44 35.11
C MET A 7 5.29 -59.16 33.79
N LEU A 8 5.82 -60.19 33.13
CA LEU A 8 6.49 -60.04 31.84
C LEU A 8 5.54 -59.52 30.76
N ILE A 9 4.31 -60.04 30.71
CA ILE A 9 3.27 -59.59 29.76
C ILE A 9 2.91 -58.12 30.00
N TYR A 10 2.76 -57.71 31.26
CA TYR A 10 2.48 -56.31 31.59
C TYR A 10 3.62 -55.36 31.19
N VAL A 11 4.87 -55.77 31.39
CA VAL A 11 6.05 -54.97 31.00
C VAL A 11 6.11 -54.82 29.48
N VAL A 12 5.89 -55.89 28.73
CA VAL A 12 5.86 -55.85 27.26
C VAL A 12 4.73 -54.95 26.77
N ALA A 13 3.51 -55.10 27.32
CA ALA A 13 2.38 -54.26 26.96
C ALA A 13 2.61 -52.77 27.25
N ALA A 14 3.24 -52.45 28.38
CA ALA A 14 3.60 -51.07 28.73
C ALA A 14 4.62 -50.49 27.74
N GLN A 15 5.64 -51.26 27.35
CA GLN A 15 6.64 -50.82 26.39
C GLN A 15 6.04 -50.57 24.99
N TRP A 16 5.12 -51.44 24.55
CA TRP A 16 4.37 -51.23 23.30
C TRP A 16 3.54 -49.95 23.34
N PHE A 17 2.88 -49.68 24.46
CA PHE A 17 2.07 -48.47 24.62
C PHE A 17 2.93 -47.19 24.61
N ILE A 18 4.09 -47.22 25.27
CA ILE A 18 5.06 -46.11 25.24
C ILE A 18 5.56 -45.88 23.81
N ASN A 19 5.92 -46.93 23.08
CA ASN A 19 6.35 -46.83 21.68
C ASN A 19 5.24 -46.30 20.76
N MET A 20 3.98 -46.67 21.01
CA MET A 20 2.84 -46.16 20.27
C MET A 20 2.65 -44.65 20.50
N ILE A 21 2.73 -44.20 21.76
CA ILE A 21 2.59 -42.78 22.11
C ILE A 21 3.72 -41.96 21.48
N THR A 22 4.97 -42.44 21.53
CA THR A 22 6.11 -41.71 20.95
C THR A 22 5.98 -41.58 19.43
N LEU A 23 5.54 -42.63 18.73
CA LEU A 23 5.27 -42.59 17.29
C LEU A 23 4.17 -41.59 16.93
N VAL A 24 3.07 -41.55 17.69
CA VAL A 24 1.98 -40.58 17.48
C VAL A 24 2.45 -39.15 17.71
N VAL A 25 3.22 -38.88 18.78
CA VAL A 25 3.77 -37.55 19.06
C VAL A 25 4.76 -37.12 17.98
N GLN A 26 5.64 -38.02 17.51
CA GLN A 26 6.57 -37.72 16.43
C GLN A 26 5.86 -37.45 15.10
N SER A 27 4.82 -38.22 14.77
CA SER A 27 3.97 -38.01 13.59
C SER A 27 3.26 -36.66 13.63
N ARG A 28 2.70 -36.29 14.80
CA ARG A 28 2.09 -34.97 15.03
C ARG A 28 3.11 -33.84 14.93
N LYS A 29 4.33 -34.01 15.46
CA LYS A 29 5.42 -33.03 15.31
C LYS A 29 5.86 -32.88 13.85
N ARG A 30 5.98 -33.97 13.07
CA ARG A 30 6.31 -33.91 11.63
C ARG A 30 5.22 -33.21 10.80
N LYS A 31 3.95 -33.34 11.19
CA LYS A 31 2.82 -32.64 10.53
C LYS A 31 2.68 -31.17 10.96
N ARG A 32 3.32 -30.77 12.06
CA ARG A 32 3.27 -29.40 12.56
C ARG A 32 4.26 -28.56 11.76
N ARG A 33 3.78 -27.99 10.65
CA ARG A 33 4.52 -26.96 9.90
C ARG A 33 4.98 -25.89 10.88
N GLU A 34 6.26 -25.53 10.82
CA GLU A 34 6.79 -24.44 11.63
C GLU A 34 5.95 -23.19 11.34
N ALA A 35 5.48 -22.54 12.40
CA ALA A 35 4.74 -21.30 12.25
C ALA A 35 5.70 -20.28 11.65
N ILE A 36 5.27 -19.58 10.59
CA ILE A 36 6.07 -18.51 10.01
C ILE A 36 6.22 -17.43 11.09
N THR A 37 7.40 -17.35 11.69
CA THR A 37 7.74 -16.27 12.63
C THR A 37 7.94 -15.00 11.81
N TYR A 38 7.03 -14.05 11.97
CA TYR A 38 7.20 -12.73 11.38
C TYR A 38 8.33 -11.99 12.09
N ALA A 39 9.13 -11.25 11.32
CA ALA A 39 10.07 -10.28 11.88
C ALA A 39 9.32 -9.26 12.78
N PRO A 40 10.00 -8.68 13.78
CA PRO A 40 9.37 -7.75 14.73
C PRO A 40 8.56 -6.66 14.03
N ILE A 41 7.27 -6.58 14.35
CA ILE A 41 6.32 -5.65 13.70
C ILE A 41 6.72 -4.20 13.99
N ASP A 42 7.22 -3.92 15.19
CA ASP A 42 7.64 -2.61 15.64
C ASP A 42 8.81 -2.05 14.82
N GLU A 43 9.78 -2.90 14.47
CA GLU A 43 10.91 -2.51 13.63
C GLU A 43 10.46 -2.19 12.20
N ARG A 44 9.53 -2.99 11.67
CA ARG A 44 8.91 -2.70 10.36
C ARG A 44 8.16 -1.37 10.37
N ASP A 45 7.42 -1.08 11.44
CA ASP A 45 6.71 0.19 11.60
C ASP A 45 7.66 1.38 11.79
N ARG A 46 8.78 1.20 12.49
CA ARG A 46 9.87 2.18 12.54
C ARG A 46 10.41 2.47 11.14
N MET A 47 10.72 1.45 10.35
CA MET A 47 11.22 1.63 8.97
C MET A 47 10.21 2.37 8.08
N ARG A 48 8.91 2.05 8.21
CA ARG A 48 7.84 2.74 7.45
C ARG A 48 7.75 4.22 7.80
N ARG A 49 7.80 4.57 9.09
CA ARG A 49 7.83 5.98 9.53
C ARG A 49 9.09 6.67 9.05
N GLY A 50 10.24 6.02 9.20
CA GLY A 50 11.53 6.54 8.74
C GLY A 50 11.57 6.84 7.24
N TYR A 51 10.90 6.07 6.39
CA TYR A 51 10.78 6.41 4.96
C TYR A 51 10.06 7.74 4.77
N PHE A 52 8.92 7.91 5.43
CA PHE A 52 8.09 9.10 5.32
C PHE A 52 8.83 10.35 5.82
N ASP A 53 9.48 10.24 6.98
CA ASP A 53 10.27 11.32 7.59
C ASP A 53 11.44 11.72 6.69
N ASN A 54 12.17 10.75 6.13
CA ASN A 54 13.37 11.01 5.34
C ASN A 54 13.10 11.42 3.88
N LYS A 55 12.00 10.99 3.28
CA LYS A 55 11.71 11.23 1.86
C LYS A 55 10.66 12.31 1.61
N ILE A 56 9.66 12.42 2.49
CA ILE A 56 8.58 13.39 2.32
C ILE A 56 8.78 14.58 3.25
N TRP A 57 9.17 14.36 4.52
CA TRP A 57 9.30 15.43 5.51
C TRP A 57 10.64 16.18 5.48
N LYS A 58 11.70 15.58 4.92
CA LYS A 58 13.08 16.09 5.01
C LYS A 58 13.30 17.49 4.44
N ASN A 59 12.98 17.71 3.16
CA ASN A 59 13.12 19.01 2.49
C ASN A 59 12.26 19.07 1.22
N ASP A 60 12.02 20.29 0.72
CA ASP A 60 11.18 20.50 -0.46
C ASP A 60 11.72 19.83 -1.71
N THR A 61 13.04 19.86 -1.93
CA THR A 61 13.67 19.23 -3.10
C THR A 61 13.38 17.73 -3.15
N THR A 62 13.52 17.03 -2.02
CA THR A 62 13.26 15.58 -1.94
C THR A 62 11.77 15.29 -2.10
N CYS A 63 10.91 16.11 -1.50
CA CYS A 63 9.46 15.97 -1.64
C CYS A 63 9.02 16.14 -3.11
N VAL A 64 9.55 17.15 -3.82
CA VAL A 64 9.29 17.35 -5.26
C VAL A 64 9.82 16.18 -6.08
N ASN A 65 11.02 15.69 -5.76
CA ASN A 65 11.62 14.55 -6.45
C ASN A 65 10.87 13.23 -6.25
N MET A 66 10.04 13.13 -5.21
CA MET A 66 9.26 11.92 -4.89
C MET A 66 7.80 12.04 -5.29
N LEU A 67 7.18 13.21 -5.09
CA LEU A 67 5.74 13.43 -5.18
C LEU A 67 5.34 14.45 -6.25
N ARG A 68 6.29 15.12 -6.90
CA ARG A 68 6.08 16.27 -7.80
C ARG A 68 5.39 17.49 -7.15
N LEU A 69 5.34 17.51 -5.81
CA LEU A 69 4.82 18.63 -5.02
C LEU A 69 5.84 19.06 -3.97
N ARG A 70 5.86 20.36 -3.67
CA ARG A 70 6.56 20.88 -2.49
C ARG A 70 5.86 20.40 -1.22
N ARG A 71 6.55 20.45 -0.08
CA ARG A 71 6.06 19.92 1.18
C ARG A 71 4.79 20.63 1.65
N GLU A 72 4.80 21.95 1.63
CA GLU A 72 3.68 22.76 2.12
C GLU A 72 2.38 22.58 1.29
N PRO A 73 2.40 22.61 -0.06
CA PRO A 73 1.22 22.27 -0.86
C PRO A 73 0.75 20.82 -0.65
N PHE A 74 1.66 19.86 -0.47
CA PHE A 74 1.31 18.47 -0.22
C PHE A 74 0.52 18.30 1.09
N PHE A 75 0.94 18.96 2.18
CA PHE A 75 0.21 18.87 3.45
C PHE A 75 -1.15 19.57 3.41
N ARG A 76 -1.24 20.72 2.73
CA ARG A 76 -2.55 21.34 2.48
C ARG A 76 -3.45 20.45 1.65
N PHE A 77 -2.91 19.76 0.66
CA PHE A 77 -3.65 18.78 -0.12
C PHE A 77 -4.16 17.65 0.76
N CYS A 78 -3.35 17.10 1.66
CA CYS A 78 -3.79 16.09 2.64
C CYS A 78 -4.90 16.62 3.56
N GLN A 79 -4.76 17.86 4.04
CA GLN A 79 -5.78 18.50 4.88
C GLN A 79 -7.10 18.69 4.15
N LEU A 80 -7.07 19.11 2.88
CA LEU A 80 -8.28 19.23 2.04
C LEU A 80 -9.09 17.94 2.00
N PHE A 81 -8.45 16.77 1.86
CA PHE A 81 -9.17 15.49 1.86
C PHE A 81 -9.75 15.14 3.23
N ARG A 82 -9.09 15.52 4.33
CA ARG A 82 -9.63 15.34 5.68
C ARG A 82 -10.82 16.24 5.93
N ASP A 83 -10.70 17.53 5.62
CA ASP A 83 -11.73 18.54 5.84
C ASP A 83 -13.01 18.22 5.07
N ARG A 84 -12.87 17.65 3.87
CA ARG A 84 -14.00 17.18 3.04
C ARG A 84 -14.44 15.75 3.33
N ASN A 85 -13.83 15.10 4.32
CA ASN A 85 -14.09 13.71 4.72
C ASN A 85 -14.00 12.70 3.54
N LEU A 86 -13.15 13.00 2.55
CA LEU A 86 -12.93 12.16 1.37
C LEU A 86 -11.90 11.06 1.64
N LEU A 87 -10.93 11.33 2.52
CA LEU A 87 -9.97 10.35 3.01
C LEU A 87 -9.82 10.50 4.52
N ASN A 88 -9.65 9.36 5.19
CA ASN A 88 -9.47 9.28 6.62
C ASN A 88 -8.25 8.43 6.96
N ASP A 89 -7.64 8.74 8.09
CA ASP A 89 -6.59 7.91 8.66
C ASP A 89 -7.18 6.54 9.02
N THR A 90 -6.40 5.49 8.77
CA THR A 90 -6.76 4.12 9.14
C THR A 90 -5.76 3.60 10.17
N ILE A 91 -6.10 2.48 10.81
CA ILE A 91 -5.17 1.78 11.71
C ILE A 91 -3.85 1.37 11.02
N HIS A 92 -3.82 1.35 9.69
CA HIS A 92 -2.67 0.88 8.92
C HIS A 92 -1.91 2.00 8.22
N LEU A 93 -2.59 3.03 7.73
CA LEU A 93 -2.02 4.08 6.87
C LEU A 93 -2.71 5.42 7.13
N THR A 94 -1.89 6.47 7.30
CA THR A 94 -2.39 7.86 7.36
C THR A 94 -2.74 8.39 5.98
N VAL A 95 -3.55 9.45 5.90
CA VAL A 95 -3.92 10.15 4.66
C VAL A 95 -2.68 10.58 3.88
N GLU A 96 -1.64 11.06 4.56
CA GLU A 96 -0.37 11.43 3.93
C GLU A 96 0.29 10.23 3.26
N GLN A 97 0.32 9.07 3.91
CA GLN A 97 0.91 7.87 3.33
C GLN A 97 0.11 7.38 2.13
N GLN A 98 -1.22 7.44 2.21
CA GLN A 98 -2.12 7.07 1.11
C GLN A 98 -1.87 7.97 -0.11
N LEU A 99 -1.87 9.29 0.08
CA LEU A 99 -1.63 10.27 -0.98
C LEU A 99 -0.20 10.22 -1.50
N ALA A 100 0.80 10.04 -0.63
CA ALA A 100 2.20 9.95 -1.05
C ALA A 100 2.45 8.71 -1.93
N MET A 101 1.88 7.55 -1.59
CA MET A 101 1.97 6.37 -2.46
C MET A 101 1.35 6.65 -3.84
N PHE A 102 0.16 7.27 -3.86
CA PHE A 102 -0.52 7.62 -5.11
C PHE A 102 0.30 8.58 -5.96
N LEU A 103 0.73 9.71 -5.39
CA LEU A 103 1.50 10.75 -6.08
C LEU A 103 2.86 10.22 -6.57
N HIS A 104 3.54 9.39 -5.78
CA HIS A 104 4.79 8.75 -6.21
C HIS A 104 4.54 7.79 -7.39
N THR A 105 3.42 7.05 -7.37
CA THR A 105 3.03 6.16 -8.47
C THR A 105 2.80 6.96 -9.76
N VAL A 106 1.93 7.97 -9.73
CA VAL A 106 1.53 8.71 -10.94
C VAL A 106 2.59 9.70 -11.41
N GLY A 107 3.30 10.36 -10.49
CA GLY A 107 4.30 11.38 -10.82
C GLY A 107 5.59 10.82 -11.45
N HIS A 108 5.80 9.51 -11.34
CA HIS A 108 6.99 8.83 -11.85
C HIS A 108 6.69 7.53 -12.62
N ASN A 109 5.40 7.21 -12.85
CA ASN A 109 4.96 5.96 -13.48
C ASN A 109 5.59 4.70 -12.84
N ILE A 110 5.60 4.67 -11.50
CA ILE A 110 6.25 3.59 -10.75
C ILE A 110 5.35 2.37 -10.71
N ARG A 111 5.94 1.18 -10.90
CA ARG A 111 5.23 -0.09 -10.80
C ARG A 111 4.82 -0.37 -9.35
N ASN A 112 3.62 -0.94 -9.16
CA ASN A 112 3.06 -1.28 -7.84
C ASN A 112 4.07 -1.99 -6.92
N ARG A 113 4.79 -3.02 -7.42
CA ARG A 113 5.79 -3.76 -6.63
C ARG A 113 6.87 -2.87 -5.99
N VAL A 114 7.28 -1.80 -6.67
CA VAL A 114 8.33 -0.88 -6.21
C VAL A 114 7.78 0.05 -5.13
N ILE A 115 6.53 0.52 -5.29
CA ILE A 115 5.83 1.26 -4.24
C ILE A 115 5.65 0.39 -2.99
N GLY A 116 5.25 -0.86 -3.16
CA GLY A 116 5.12 -1.81 -2.05
C GLY A 116 6.45 -2.00 -1.30
N ALA A 117 7.56 -2.12 -2.02
CA ALA A 117 8.89 -2.18 -1.42
C ALA A 117 9.25 -0.89 -0.67
N ASN A 118 9.06 0.28 -1.29
CA ASN A 118 9.39 1.59 -0.71
C ASN A 118 8.60 1.89 0.58
N PHE A 119 7.31 1.58 0.60
CA PHE A 119 6.42 1.87 1.72
C PHE A 119 6.22 0.67 2.67
N GLY A 120 6.90 -0.46 2.42
CA GLY A 120 6.78 -1.68 3.20
C GLY A 120 5.35 -2.25 3.24
N ARG A 121 4.64 -2.24 2.10
CA ARG A 121 3.25 -2.69 1.94
C ARG A 121 3.13 -3.78 0.89
N SER A 122 2.12 -4.65 1.04
CA SER A 122 1.79 -5.61 0.00
C SER A 122 1.25 -4.90 -1.24
N GLY A 123 1.38 -5.52 -2.41
CA GLY A 123 0.87 -4.93 -3.65
C GLY A 123 -0.65 -4.79 -3.65
N GLU A 124 -1.36 -5.64 -2.92
CA GLU A 124 -2.80 -5.51 -2.66
C GLU A 124 -3.12 -4.20 -1.92
N VAL A 125 -2.41 -3.90 -0.83
CA VAL A 125 -2.58 -2.65 -0.08
C VAL A 125 -2.30 -1.45 -0.98
N VAL A 126 -1.23 -1.49 -1.76
CA VAL A 126 -0.92 -0.42 -2.74
C VAL A 126 -2.06 -0.21 -3.73
N SER A 127 -2.57 -1.29 -4.34
CA SER A 127 -3.70 -1.23 -5.28
C SER A 127 -4.99 -0.72 -4.64
N HIS A 128 -5.29 -1.16 -3.42
CA HIS A 128 -6.48 -0.75 -2.68
C HIS A 128 -6.49 0.75 -2.42
N TYR A 129 -5.39 1.29 -1.87
CA TYR A 129 -5.29 2.72 -1.59
C TYR A 129 -5.12 3.56 -2.84
N PHE A 130 -4.48 3.04 -3.90
CA PHE A 130 -4.44 3.72 -5.19
C PHE A 130 -5.84 4.00 -5.72
N LYS A 131 -6.73 2.99 -5.73
CA LYS A 131 -8.12 3.14 -6.19
C LYS A 131 -8.91 4.11 -5.32
N ARG A 132 -8.77 4.01 -3.99
CA ARG A 132 -9.45 4.91 -3.04
C ARG A 132 -9.04 6.37 -3.23
N VAL A 133 -7.74 6.63 -3.35
CA VAL A 133 -7.22 7.99 -3.57
C VAL A 133 -7.63 8.51 -4.95
N LEU A 134 -7.59 7.67 -5.98
CA LEU A 134 -8.06 8.06 -7.32
C LEU A 134 -9.52 8.50 -7.31
N HIS A 135 -10.39 7.73 -6.65
CA HIS A 135 -11.80 8.10 -6.49
C HIS A 135 -11.95 9.41 -5.73
N ALA A 136 -11.28 9.56 -4.59
CA ALA A 136 -11.33 10.79 -3.79
C ALA A 136 -10.88 12.02 -4.59
N ILE A 137 -9.82 11.91 -5.40
CA ILE A 137 -9.39 12.99 -6.31
C ILE A 137 -10.45 13.26 -7.38
N GLY A 138 -11.10 12.21 -7.89
CA GLY A 138 -12.20 12.32 -8.85
C GLY A 138 -13.42 13.07 -8.32
N GLU A 139 -13.66 13.07 -7.00
CA GLU A 139 -14.71 13.89 -6.37
C GLU A 139 -14.38 15.39 -6.35
N LEU A 140 -13.10 15.75 -6.49
CA LEU A 140 -12.67 17.15 -6.58
C LEU A 140 -12.73 17.71 -8.01
N ARG A 141 -13.11 16.89 -9.01
CA ARG A 141 -13.05 17.26 -10.42
C ARG A 141 -13.87 18.51 -10.73
N ASP A 142 -15.07 18.63 -10.16
CA ASP A 142 -15.99 19.70 -10.52
C ASP A 142 -15.53 21.05 -9.94
N ASP A 143 -14.74 21.02 -8.86
CA ASP A 143 -14.14 22.20 -8.23
C ASP A 143 -12.79 22.60 -8.84
N LEU A 144 -11.99 21.62 -9.25
CA LEU A 144 -10.59 21.83 -9.67
C LEU A 144 -10.39 21.78 -11.19
N ILE A 145 -11.28 21.10 -11.92
CA ILE A 145 -11.20 20.93 -13.36
C ILE A 145 -12.29 21.77 -14.01
N ARG A 146 -11.90 22.93 -14.51
CA ARG A 146 -12.77 23.76 -15.33
C ARG A 146 -12.79 23.22 -16.76
N LYS A 147 -13.98 23.10 -17.35
CA LYS A 147 -14.11 22.81 -18.79
C LYS A 147 -13.32 23.87 -19.58
N PRO A 148 -12.48 23.47 -20.55
CA PRO A 148 -11.80 24.44 -21.41
C PRO A 148 -12.84 25.31 -22.13
N SER A 149 -12.53 26.59 -22.33
CA SER A 149 -13.35 27.44 -23.21
C SER A 149 -13.29 26.87 -24.62
N LEU A 150 -14.43 26.88 -25.31
CA LEU A 150 -14.49 26.57 -26.74
C LEU A 150 -14.02 27.75 -27.58
N GLU A 151 -13.94 28.94 -27.00
CA GLU A 151 -13.47 30.14 -27.68
C GLU A 151 -11.95 30.06 -27.90
N THR A 152 -11.54 30.44 -29.11
CA THR A 152 -10.12 30.59 -29.44
C THR A 152 -9.51 31.68 -28.54
N GLN A 153 -8.41 31.36 -27.85
CA GLN A 153 -7.74 32.33 -27.00
C GLN A 153 -7.21 33.50 -27.85
N THR A 154 -7.34 34.73 -27.37
CA THR A 154 -6.88 35.96 -28.07
C THR A 154 -5.40 35.96 -28.45
N LYS A 155 -4.56 35.15 -27.80
CA LYS A 155 -3.14 34.95 -28.15
C LYS A 155 -2.92 34.08 -29.39
N ILE A 156 -3.93 33.29 -29.75
CA ILE A 156 -3.93 32.35 -30.87
C ILE A 156 -4.75 32.92 -32.02
N GLU A 157 -5.82 33.65 -31.70
CA GLU A 157 -6.69 34.31 -32.66
C GLU A 157 -5.88 35.20 -33.63
N GLY A 158 -6.05 34.96 -34.94
CA GLY A 158 -5.31 35.67 -36.00
C GLY A 158 -3.85 35.23 -36.19
N ASN A 159 -3.31 34.30 -35.40
CA ASN A 159 -1.99 33.73 -35.62
C ASN A 159 -2.04 32.72 -36.77
N TYR A 160 -1.48 33.07 -37.94
CA TYR A 160 -1.50 32.24 -39.15
C TYR A 160 -1.05 30.78 -38.94
N ARG A 161 -0.16 30.52 -37.96
CA ARG A 161 0.37 29.18 -37.70
C ARG A 161 -0.58 28.33 -36.87
N TRP A 162 -1.34 28.93 -35.96
CA TRP A 162 -2.09 28.20 -34.94
C TRP A 162 -3.60 28.37 -35.08
N ASP A 163 -4.09 29.56 -35.44
CA ASP A 163 -5.51 29.91 -35.63
C ASP A 163 -6.30 28.91 -36.52
N PRO A 164 -5.75 28.40 -37.65
CA PRO A 164 -6.49 27.47 -38.51
C PRO A 164 -6.91 26.16 -37.82
N TYR A 165 -6.16 25.70 -36.80
CA TYR A 165 -6.45 24.46 -36.08
C TYR A 165 -7.63 24.59 -35.11
N PHE A 166 -8.02 25.82 -34.74
CA PHE A 166 -9.05 26.08 -33.74
C PHE A 166 -10.40 26.52 -34.34
N LYS A 167 -10.45 26.84 -35.64
CA LYS A 167 -11.69 27.23 -36.36
C LYS A 167 -12.55 26.08 -36.89
N VAL A 168 -12.00 24.86 -36.94
CA VAL A 168 -12.73 23.67 -37.47
C VAL A 168 -13.71 23.09 -36.45
N CYS A 169 -13.61 23.51 -35.17
CA CYS A 169 -14.45 23.00 -34.09
C CYS A 169 -15.80 23.73 -33.93
N GLU A 170 -16.07 24.78 -34.72
CA GLU A 170 -17.29 25.61 -34.59
C GLU A 170 -18.40 25.27 -35.61
N THR A 171 -18.18 24.28 -36.49
CA THR A 171 -19.15 23.87 -37.52
C THR A 171 -19.70 22.47 -37.25
N GLU A 172 -20.57 22.33 -36.24
CA GLU A 172 -21.60 21.28 -36.16
C GLU A 172 -22.91 21.89 -35.66
#